data_AF-C6LIP7-F1
#
_entry.id   AF-C6LIP7-F1
#
_cell.length_a   1.000
_cell.length_b   1.000
_cell.length_c   1.000
_cell.angle_alpha   90.00
_cell.angle_beta   90.00
_cell.angle_gamma   90.00
#
_symmetry.space_group_name_H-M   'P 1'
#
loop_
_entity.id
_entity.type
_entity.pdbx_description
1 polymer ?
#
loop_
_entity_poly.entity_id
_entity_poly.type
_entity_poly.pdbx_seq_one_letter_code
_entity_poly.pdbx_strand_id
1 'polypeptide(L)'
;MKRGIDMGTQLSKDADKLLCILYKKYLDKRKENVPKNDAKLCGGSNLIRDTLVPNWSLSDVDNTCWELSRAGMLKVNGSNNSIYLVWLSDSGIVYMENRFKNGVKEVTEFLTSFIP
;
A
#
# COMPACT_ATOMS: atom_id res chain seq x y z
N MET A 1 -13.93 -22.18 15.93
CA MET A 1 -13.90 -21.91 14.48
C MET A 1 -14.50 -20.52 14.24
N LYS A 2 -13.72 -19.44 14.34
CA LYS A 2 -14.21 -18.08 14.04
C LYS A 2 -13.85 -17.77 12.59
N ARG A 3 -14.90 -17.58 11.78
CA ARG A 3 -14.87 -17.18 10.37
C ARG A 3 -14.04 -15.91 10.18
N GLY A 4 -13.36 -15.85 9.04
CA GLY A 4 -12.41 -14.82 8.65
C GLY A 4 -12.99 -13.41 8.74
N ILE A 5 -12.10 -12.49 9.09
CA ILE A 5 -12.35 -11.06 9.06
C ILE A 5 -12.36 -10.65 7.59
N ASP A 6 -13.52 -10.78 6.96
CA ASP A 6 -13.89 -9.95 5.81
C ASP A 6 -14.82 -8.85 6.37
N MET A 7 -14.26 -7.96 7.19
CA MET A 7 -14.93 -6.69 7.48
C MET A 7 -14.66 -5.80 6.28
N GLY A 8 -15.69 -5.57 5.45
CA GLY A 8 -15.65 -4.76 4.24
C GLY A 8 -14.92 -3.44 4.45
N THR A 9 -13.62 -3.44 4.18
CA THR A 9 -12.80 -2.23 4.25
C THR A 9 -13.12 -1.44 3.01
N GLN A 10 -13.95 -0.41 3.16
CA GLN A 10 -14.32 0.47 2.07
C GLN A 10 -13.19 1.49 1.86
N LEU A 11 -12.31 1.20 0.91
CA LEU A 11 -11.26 2.10 0.45
C LEU A 11 -11.78 2.96 -0.72
N SER A 12 -11.34 4.21 -0.80
CA SER A 12 -11.47 4.98 -2.04
C SER A 12 -10.72 4.29 -3.19
N LYS A 13 -11.06 4.61 -4.44
CA LYS A 13 -10.34 4.06 -5.61
C LYS A 13 -8.86 4.40 -5.58
N ASP A 14 -8.53 5.60 -5.09
CA ASP A 14 -7.15 6.05 -4.95
C ASP A 14 -6.45 5.30 -3.80
N ALA A 15 -7.09 5.13 -2.64
CA ALA A 15 -6.53 4.31 -1.57
C ALA A 15 -6.30 2.86 -2.00
N ASP A 16 -7.26 2.25 -2.71
CA ASP A 16 -7.12 0.90 -3.26
C ASP A 16 -5.94 0.80 -4.24
N LYS A 17 -5.83 1.77 -5.15
CA LYS A 17 -4.73 1.84 -6.12
C LYS A 17 -3.37 2.01 -5.43
N LEU A 18 -3.26 2.94 -4.48
CA LEU A 18 -2.01 3.17 -3.76
C LEU A 18 -1.60 1.94 -2.95
N LEU A 19 -2.55 1.28 -2.27
CA LEU A 19 -2.28 0.04 -1.53
C LEU A 19 -1.75 -1.07 -2.45
N CYS A 20 -2.35 -1.27 -3.63
CA CYS A 20 -1.87 -2.21 -4.64
C CYS A 20 -0.43 -1.90 -5.09
N ILE A 21 -0.11 -0.64 -5.35
CA ILE A 21 1.23 -0.21 -5.76
C ILE A 21 2.26 -0.46 -4.65
N LEU A 22 1.95 -0.09 -3.40
CA LEU A 22 2.83 -0.30 -2.26
C LEU A 22 3.04 -1.80 -1.97
N TYR A 23 1.99 -2.60 -2.09
CA TYR A 23 2.07 -4.05 -1.94
C TYR A 23 2.91 -4.72 -3.04
N LYS A 24 2.78 -4.27 -4.30
CA LYS A 24 3.66 -4.72 -5.37
C LYS A 24 5.14 -4.46 -5.02
N LYS A 25 5.47 -3.23 -4.59
CA LYS A 25 6.83 -2.88 -4.16
C LYS A 25 7.34 -3.77 -3.02
N TYR A 26 6.47 -4.12 -2.07
CA TYR A 26 6.80 -5.10 -1.03
C TYR A 26 7.13 -6.47 -1.61
N LEU A 27 6.30 -6.99 -2.53
CA LEU A 27 6.55 -8.30 -3.14
C LEU A 27 7.84 -8.31 -3.98
N ASP A 28 8.14 -7.23 -4.71
CA ASP A 28 9.39 -7.07 -5.46
C ASP A 28 10.61 -7.16 -4.53
N LYS A 29 10.59 -6.42 -3.41
CA LYS A 29 11.62 -6.52 -2.37
C LYS A 29 11.74 -7.95 -1.80
N ARG A 30 10.61 -8.63 -1.57
CA ARG A 30 10.62 -10.01 -1.06
C ARG A 30 11.24 -10.99 -2.07
N LYS A 31 11.02 -10.79 -3.37
CA LYS A 31 11.66 -11.56 -4.45
C LYS A 31 13.18 -11.38 -4.46
N GLU A 32 13.66 -10.21 -4.06
CA GLU A 32 15.08 -9.89 -3.89
C GLU A 32 15.65 -10.34 -2.52
N ASN A 33 14.92 -11.15 -1.76
CA ASN A 33 15.29 -11.63 -0.43
C ASN A 33 15.45 -10.54 0.65
N VAL A 34 14.96 -9.31 0.42
CA VAL A 34 14.94 -8.25 1.45
C VAL A 34 14.13 -8.73 2.66
N PRO A 35 14.64 -8.69 3.89
CA PRO A 35 13.94 -9.13 5.09
C PRO A 35 12.54 -8.52 5.22
N LYS A 36 11.56 -9.27 5.75
CA LYS A 36 10.14 -8.85 5.79
C LYS A 36 9.95 -7.49 6.48
N ASN A 37 10.73 -7.23 7.54
CA ASN A 37 10.64 -5.96 8.27
C ASN A 37 11.07 -4.76 7.42
N ASP A 38 12.12 -4.92 6.62
CA ASP A 38 12.63 -3.88 5.72
C ASP A 38 11.79 -3.76 4.43
N ALA A 39 11.22 -4.87 3.99
CA ALA A 39 10.35 -4.91 2.81
C ALA A 39 9.06 -4.09 3.03
N LYS A 40 8.56 -4.05 4.27
CA LYS A 40 7.37 -3.26 4.65
C LYS A 40 7.56 -1.76 4.52
N LEU A 41 8.80 -1.26 4.62
CA LEU A 41 9.09 0.18 4.60
C LEU A 41 8.90 0.74 3.19
N CYS A 42 8.02 1.73 3.05
CA CYS A 42 7.69 2.39 1.78
C CYS A 42 8.49 3.69 1.57
N GLY A 43 8.95 4.31 2.67
CA GLY A 43 9.57 5.64 2.71
C GLY A 43 8.58 6.73 3.11
N GLY A 44 8.96 8.00 2.94
CA GLY A 44 8.07 9.14 3.15
C GLY A 44 7.20 9.44 1.92
N SER A 45 6.20 10.32 2.07
CA SER A 45 5.25 10.62 1.00
C SER A 45 5.89 11.29 -0.22
N ASN A 46 6.94 12.09 -0.04
CA ASN A 46 7.73 12.63 -1.15
C ASN A 46 8.33 11.52 -2.02
N LEU A 47 8.96 10.51 -1.40
CA LEU A 47 9.53 9.38 -2.14
C LEU A 47 8.43 8.55 -2.83
N ILE A 48 7.30 8.33 -2.15
CA ILE A 48 6.15 7.62 -2.73
C ILE A 48 5.63 8.36 -3.97
N ARG A 49 5.41 9.68 -3.86
CA ARG A 49 5.02 10.54 -4.99
C ARG A 49 6.01 10.38 -6.13
N ASP A 50 7.28 10.66 -5.89
CA ASP A 50 8.28 10.78 -6.96
C ASP A 50 8.57 9.45 -7.66
N THR A 51 8.46 8.32 -6.96
CA THR A 51 8.87 7.02 -7.50
C THR A 51 7.72 6.11 -7.90
N LEU A 52 6.52 6.29 -7.36
CA LEU A 52 5.42 5.35 -7.53
C LEU A 52 4.16 5.97 -8.14
N VAL A 53 3.88 7.23 -7.81
CA VAL A 53 2.69 7.95 -8.31
C VAL A 53 3.05 9.39 -8.71
N PRO A 54 3.98 9.59 -9.67
CA PRO A 54 4.52 10.92 -9.98
C PRO A 54 3.49 11.92 -10.51
N ASN A 55 2.34 11.42 -10.97
CA ASN A 55 1.24 12.25 -11.46
C ASN A 55 0.28 12.70 -10.34
N TRP A 56 0.45 12.24 -9.11
CA TRP A 56 -0.37 12.66 -7.96
C TRP A 56 0.24 13.89 -7.29
N SER A 57 -0.61 14.78 -6.77
CA SER A 57 -0.12 15.85 -5.91
C SER A 57 0.40 15.27 -4.60
N LEU A 58 1.37 15.94 -3.96
CA LEU A 58 1.86 15.48 -2.65
C LEU A 58 0.74 15.43 -1.61
N SER A 59 -0.18 16.40 -1.65
CA SER A 59 -1.34 16.45 -0.76
C SER A 59 -2.25 15.22 -0.94
N ASP A 60 -2.44 14.75 -2.17
CA ASP A 60 -3.25 13.56 -2.44
C ASP A 60 -2.55 12.29 -1.92
N VAL A 61 -1.22 12.19 -2.08
CA VAL A 61 -0.45 11.09 -1.50
C VAL A 61 -0.56 11.09 0.03
N ASP A 62 -0.39 12.25 0.67
CA ASP A 62 -0.49 12.37 2.13
C ASP A 62 -1.89 11.99 2.62
N ASN A 63 -2.94 12.55 2.03
CA ASN A 63 -4.33 12.25 2.41
C ASN A 63 -4.67 10.77 2.22
N THR A 64 -4.23 10.17 1.12
CA THR A 64 -4.46 8.75 0.82
C THR A 64 -3.68 7.85 1.79
N CYS A 65 -2.45 8.20 2.15
CA CYS A 65 -1.69 7.47 3.17
C CYS A 65 -2.38 7.52 4.54
N TRP A 66 -2.91 8.69 4.92
CA TRP A 66 -3.69 8.82 6.15
C TRP A 66 -5.02 8.05 6.10
N GLU A 67 -5.71 8.02 4.96
CA GLU A 67 -6.90 7.18 4.75
C GLU A 67 -6.57 5.70 4.97
N LEU A 68 -5.54 5.21 4.31
CA LEU A 68 -5.07 3.83 4.46
C LEU A 68 -4.58 3.53 5.88
N SER A 69 -4.01 4.51 6.58
CA SER A 69 -3.64 4.36 7.99
C SER A 69 -4.87 4.22 8.89
N ARG A 70 -5.92 5.03 8.69
CA ARG A 70 -7.19 4.93 9.43
C ARG A 70 -7.90 3.61 9.16
N ALA A 71 -7.78 3.09 7.93
CA ALA A 71 -8.28 1.77 7.55
C ALA A 71 -7.43 0.60 8.09
N GLY A 72 -6.33 0.88 8.79
CA GLY A 72 -5.44 -0.15 9.33
C GLY A 72 -4.61 -0.88 8.27
N MET A 73 -4.46 -0.31 7.07
CA MET A 73 -3.67 -0.86 5.97
C MET A 73 -2.21 -0.41 6.04
N LEU A 74 -1.97 0.83 6.47
CA LEU A 74 -0.63 1.40 6.66
C LEU A 74 -0.37 1.75 8.13
N LYS A 75 0.91 1.78 8.49
CA LYS A 75 1.41 2.53 9.64
C LYS A 75 2.09 3.78 9.12
N VAL A 76 1.68 4.94 9.61
CA VAL A 76 2.18 6.24 9.17
C VAL A 76 2.81 6.97 10.35
N ASN A 77 4.00 7.53 10.13
CA ASN A 77 4.64 8.47 11.04
C ASN A 77 4.81 9.82 10.33
N GLY A 78 4.24 10.87 10.90
CA GLY A 78 4.17 12.20 10.31
C GLY A 78 3.63 13.25 11.29
N SER A 79 3.69 14.51 10.88
CA SER A 79 3.19 15.69 11.61
C SER A 79 2.66 16.70 10.61
N ASN A 80 1.62 17.46 10.98
CA ASN A 80 1.11 18.67 10.29
C ASN A 80 1.37 18.69 8.76
N ASN A 81 0.70 17.79 8.03
CA ASN A 81 0.75 17.72 6.55
C ASN A 81 2.10 17.26 5.96
N SER A 82 2.86 16.46 6.70
CA SER A 82 4.06 15.80 6.17
C SER A 82 4.21 14.40 6.75
N ILE A 83 4.38 13.43 5.85
CA ILE A 83 4.61 12.03 6.20
C ILE A 83 6.08 11.70 6.00
N TYR A 84 6.77 11.40 7.10
CA TYR A 84 8.18 11.06 7.09
C TYR A 84 8.40 9.60 6.73
N LEU A 85 7.57 8.70 7.27
CA LEU A 85 7.71 7.27 7.06
C LEU A 85 6.36 6.55 7.00
N VAL A 86 6.26 5.66 6.03
CA VAL A 86 5.11 4.77 5.79
C VAL A 86 5.58 3.33 5.78
N TRP A 87 4.81 2.46 6.42
CA TRP A 87 4.97 1.00 6.32
C TRP A 87 3.65 0.35 5.97
N LEU A 88 3.72 -0.74 5.19
CA LEU A 88 2.63 -1.71 5.17
C LEU A 88 2.45 -2.32 6.56
N SER A 89 1.22 -2.30 7.05
CA SER A 89 0.85 -3.04 8.26
C SER A 89 0.73 -4.54 7.97
N ASP A 90 0.76 -5.36 9.01
CA ASP A 90 0.50 -6.80 8.86
C ASP A 90 -0.93 -7.07 8.40
N SER A 91 -1.92 -6.31 8.88
CA SER A 91 -3.31 -6.37 8.42
C SER A 91 -3.44 -6.03 6.92
N GLY A 92 -2.75 -4.99 6.47
CA GLY A 92 -2.72 -4.62 5.05
C GLY A 92 -2.09 -5.69 4.16
N ILE A 93 -1.01 -6.33 4.63
CA ILE A 93 -0.41 -7.46 3.90
C ILE A 93 -1.38 -8.63 3.84
N VAL A 94 -1.97 -9.04 4.97
CA VAL A 94 -2.93 -10.15 5.02
C VAL A 94 -4.15 -9.88 4.14
N TYR A 95 -4.67 -8.64 4.14
CA TYR A 95 -5.75 -8.22 3.25
C TYR A 95 -5.37 -8.44 1.77
N MET A 96 -4.17 -8.01 1.37
CA MET A 96 -3.70 -8.14 0.00
C MET A 96 -3.36 -9.58 -0.41
N GLU A 97 -2.83 -10.40 0.51
CA GLU A 97 -2.59 -11.82 0.28
C GLU A 97 -3.89 -12.60 0.06
N ASN A 98 -4.96 -12.23 0.77
CA ASN A 98 -6.29 -12.83 0.57
C ASN A 98 -6.94 -12.37 -0.74
N ARG A 99 -6.72 -11.11 -1.14
CA ARG A 99 -7.23 -10.53 -2.38
C ARG A 99 -6.51 -11.09 -3.62
N PHE A 100 -5.19 -11.19 -3.57
CA PHE A 100 -4.32 -11.62 -4.67
C PHE A 100 -3.63 -12.94 -4.34
N LYS A 101 -4.38 -14.04 -4.46
CA LYS A 101 -3.93 -15.39 -4.09
C LYS A 101 -2.71 -15.86 -4.88
N ASN A 102 -2.54 -15.38 -6.11
CA ASN A 102 -1.36 -15.67 -6.94
C ASN A 102 -0.29 -14.55 -6.88
N GLY A 103 -0.36 -13.66 -5.90
CA GLY A 103 0.70 -12.70 -5.56
C GLY A 103 1.00 -11.69 -6.68
N VAL A 104 2.29 -11.52 -7.02
CA VAL A 104 2.78 -10.45 -7.92
C VAL A 104 2.08 -10.42 -9.26
N LYS A 105 1.75 -11.60 -9.82
CA LYS A 105 1.14 -11.72 -11.14
C LYS A 105 -0.21 -11.00 -11.19
N GLU A 106 -1.11 -11.34 -10.27
CA GLU A 106 -2.45 -10.74 -10.22
C GLU A 106 -2.41 -9.26 -9.85
N VAL A 107 -1.51 -8.87 -8.94
CA VAL A 107 -1.33 -7.45 -8.58
C VAL A 107 -0.90 -6.65 -9.81
N THR A 108 0.01 -7.20 -10.63
CA THR A 108 0.49 -6.54 -11.85
C THR A 108 -0.62 -6.44 -12.90
N GLU A 109 -1.37 -7.53 -13.14
CA GLU A 109 -2.51 -7.55 -14.06
C GLU A 109 -3.58 -6.53 -13.65
N PHE A 110 -3.91 -6.45 -12.36
CA PHE A 110 -4.84 -5.45 -11.82
C PHE A 110 -4.36 -4.02 -12.04
N LEU A 111 -3.08 -3.73 -11.81
CA LEU A 111 -2.54 -2.38 -11.99
C LEU A 111 -2.53 -1.94 -13.46
N THR A 112 -2.38 -2.86 -14.41
CA THR A 112 -2.45 -2.56 -15.85
C THR A 112 -3.82 -2.03 -16.26
N SER A 113 -4.91 -2.39 -15.58
CA SER A 113 -6.26 -1.87 -15.90
C SER A 113 -6.44 -0.38 -15.60
N PHE A 114 -5.45 0.27 -14.98
CA PHE A 114 -5.44 1.71 -14.71
C PHE A 114 -4.54 2.49 -15.67
N ILE A 115 -3.90 1.82 -16.63
CA ILE A 115 -3.17 2.43 -17.72
C ILE A 115 -4.16 2.58 -18.89
N PRO A 116 -4.33 3.80 -19.47
CA PRO A 116 -5.20 4.02 -20.62
C PRO A 116 -4.82 3.18 -21.84
#